data_AF-A0A174H0E8-F1
#
_entry.id   AF-A0A174H0E8-F1
#
_cell.length_a   1.000
_cell.length_b   1.000
_cell.length_c   1.000
_cell.angle_alpha   90.00
_cell.angle_beta   90.00
_cell.angle_gamma   90.00
#
_symmetry.space_group_name_H-M   'P 1'
#
loop_
_entity.id
_entity.type
_entity.pdbx_description
1 polymer ?
#
loop_
_entity_poly.entity_id
_entity_poly.type
_entity_poly.pdbx_seq_one_letter_code
_entity_poly.pdbx_strand_id
1 'polypeptide(L)'
;MRNGGTCVLKDDMAEILGMFRKADVLVLATPVYFYGISAQMKTFIDRTYPIWQHLGKKEVYYIISAGLGEDIIERPLGDLDGFVEHLEEYKIAGKIYAANVMDAGLVRNQSVFKKAYDMGYSVQNAEKLRVGE
;
A
#
# COMPACT_ATOMS: atom_id res chain seq x y z
N MET A 1 13.18 19.36 8.54
CA MET A 1 12.08 20.30 8.87
C MET A 1 12.36 20.99 10.21
N ARG A 2 11.91 22.23 10.41
CA ARG A 2 12.19 23.01 11.65
C ARG A 2 11.46 22.50 12.91
N ASN A 3 10.51 21.57 12.77
CA ASN A 3 9.66 21.02 13.84
C ASN A 3 9.93 19.53 14.13
N GLY A 4 11.09 19.00 13.73
CA GLY A 4 11.48 17.61 14.00
C GLY A 4 10.61 16.55 13.33
N GLY A 5 9.84 16.91 12.29
CA GLY A 5 8.93 15.98 11.60
C GLY A 5 7.58 15.76 12.29
N THR A 6 7.27 16.59 13.30
CA THR A 6 5.95 16.58 13.95
C THR A 6 4.91 17.22 13.01
N CYS A 7 3.80 16.54 12.72
CA CYS A 7 2.73 17.15 11.93
C CYS A 7 2.08 18.31 12.70
N VAL A 8 1.83 19.44 12.05
CA VAL A 8 1.17 20.60 12.68
C VAL A 8 -0.35 20.42 12.80
N LEU A 9 -0.92 19.53 11.98
CA LEU A 9 -2.33 19.16 12.05
C LEU A 9 -2.52 18.16 13.20
N LYS A 10 -3.53 18.40 14.02
CA LYS A 10 -3.84 17.61 15.22
C LYS A 10 -5.01 16.68 14.94
N ASP A 11 -4.73 15.65 14.16
CA ASP A 11 -5.67 14.61 13.77
C ASP A 11 -5.05 13.22 13.99
N ASP A 12 -5.73 12.19 13.50
CA ASP A 12 -5.35 10.78 13.60
C ASP A 12 -4.04 10.43 12.88
N MET A 13 -3.48 11.34 12.06
CA MET A 13 -2.24 11.06 11.33
C MET A 13 -1.04 10.85 12.25
N ALA A 14 -1.01 11.47 13.43
CA ALA A 14 0.05 11.20 14.40
C ALA A 14 0.10 9.72 14.81
N GLU A 15 -1.06 9.11 15.02
CA GLU A 15 -1.19 7.69 15.32
C GLU A 15 -0.84 6.83 14.10
N ILE A 16 -1.37 7.17 12.93
CA ILE A 16 -1.10 6.46 11.66
C ILE A 16 0.40 6.44 11.33
N LEU A 17 1.11 7.56 11.50
CA LEU A 17 2.57 7.62 11.30
C LEU A 17 3.32 6.77 12.33
N GLY A 18 2.82 6.69 13.56
CA GLY A 18 3.33 5.79 14.59
C GLY A 18 3.17 4.32 14.21
N MET A 19 2.01 3.93 13.67
CA MET A 19 1.76 2.58 13.15
C MET A 19 2.64 2.28 11.92
N PHE A 20 2.73 3.22 10.98
CA PHE A 20 3.54 3.09 9.78
C PHE A 20 5.01 2.81 10.10
N ARG A 21 5.59 3.54 11.05
CA ARG A 21 6.99 3.34 11.47
C ARG A 21 7.25 1.96 12.05
N LYS A 22 6.27 1.40 12.77
CA LYS A 22 6.35 0.06 13.39
C LYS A 22 6.09 -1.09 12.41
N ALA A 23 5.44 -0.82 11.28
CA ALA A 23 5.10 -1.87 10.33
C ALA A 23 6.34 -2.35 9.59
N ASP A 24 6.56 -3.66 9.51
CA ASP A 24 7.57 -4.26 8.65
C ASP A 24 7.03 -4.58 7.25
N VAL A 25 5.71 -4.76 7.16
CA VAL A 25 4.99 -5.07 5.92
C VAL A 25 4.00 -3.95 5.61
N LEU A 26 3.99 -3.48 4.35
CA LEU A 26 3.09 -2.46 3.85
C LEU A 26 2.27 -3.00 2.68
N VAL A 27 0.94 -2.98 2.80
CA VAL A 27 0.03 -3.32 1.69
C VAL A 27 -0.62 -2.03 1.18
N LEU A 28 -0.20 -1.56 0.01
CA LEU A 28 -0.80 -0.41 -0.66
C LEU A 28 -1.95 -0.89 -1.55
N ALA A 29 -3.17 -0.77 -1.03
CA ALA A 29 -4.39 -1.17 -1.72
C ALA A 29 -5.16 0.06 -2.22
N THR A 30 -5.39 0.17 -3.53
CA THR A 30 -6.12 1.32 -4.10
C THR A 30 -6.91 0.95 -5.35
N PRO A 31 -8.13 1.47 -5.53
CA PRO A 31 -8.77 1.46 -6.84
C PRO A 31 -8.06 2.43 -7.80
N VAL A 32 -8.22 2.17 -9.10
CA VAL A 32 -7.81 3.09 -10.17
C VAL A 32 -8.96 4.05 -10.45
N TYR A 33 -8.72 5.34 -10.22
CA TYR A 33 -9.65 6.41 -10.58
C TYR A 33 -8.93 7.40 -11.50
N PHE A 34 -9.49 7.65 -12.69
CA PHE A 34 -8.89 8.53 -13.70
C PHE A 34 -7.40 8.24 -13.97
N TYR A 35 -7.05 6.95 -14.12
CA TYR A 35 -5.68 6.46 -14.35
C TYR A 35 -4.67 6.72 -13.21
N GLY A 36 -5.13 7.21 -12.06
CA GLY A 36 -4.32 7.41 -10.86
C GLY A 36 -4.78 6.57 -9.69
N ILE A 37 -4.02 6.63 -8.61
CA ILE A 37 -4.44 6.10 -7.30
C ILE A 37 -5.63 6.89 -6.76
N SER A 38 -6.35 6.32 -5.79
CA SER A 38 -7.44 7.02 -5.11
C SER A 38 -6.93 8.28 -4.39
N ALA A 39 -7.80 9.29 -4.27
CA ALA A 39 -7.48 10.51 -3.53
C ALA A 39 -7.10 10.22 -2.07
N GLN A 40 -7.71 9.20 -1.46
CA GLN A 40 -7.38 8.73 -0.12
C GLN A 40 -5.96 8.16 -0.05
N MET A 41 -5.55 7.31 -1.01
CA MET A 41 -4.18 6.79 -1.08
C MET A 41 -3.17 7.92 -1.26
N LYS A 42 -3.45 8.88 -2.16
CA LYS A 42 -2.57 10.04 -2.36
C LYS A 42 -2.49 10.92 -1.12
N THR A 43 -3.60 11.11 -0.42
CA THR A 43 -3.65 11.84 0.86
C THR A 43 -2.76 11.15 1.89
N PHE A 44 -2.86 9.83 2.06
CA PHE A 44 -1.99 9.08 2.95
C PHE A 44 -0.51 9.27 2.61
N ILE A 45 -0.14 9.07 1.33
CA ILE A 45 1.24 9.25 0.84
C ILE A 45 1.75 10.66 1.14
N ASP A 46 1.02 11.71 0.76
CA ASP A 46 1.45 13.10 0.96
C ASP A 46 1.58 13.45 2.45
N ARG A 47 0.76 12.81 3.29
CA ARG A 47 0.76 13.03 4.73
C ARG A 47 1.89 12.28 5.45
N THR A 48 2.64 11.44 4.75
CA THR A 48 3.93 10.91 5.23
C THR A 48 5.07 11.90 5.12
N TYR A 49 4.89 13.01 4.39
CA TYR A 49 5.95 14.00 4.18
C TYR A 49 6.65 14.47 5.46
N PRO A 50 5.98 14.69 6.63
CA PRO A 50 6.66 15.04 7.87
C PRO A 50 7.78 14.08 8.31
N ILE A 51 7.73 12.82 7.85
CA ILE A 51 8.72 11.79 8.16
C ILE A 51 9.43 11.25 6.92
N TRP A 52 9.46 11.99 5.80
CA TRP A 52 9.95 11.50 4.49
C TRP A 52 11.40 10.97 4.50
N GLN A 53 12.24 11.41 5.45
CA GLN A 53 13.62 10.94 5.61
C GLN A 53 13.75 9.71 6.51
N HIS A 54 12.64 9.25 7.10
CA HIS A 54 12.59 8.22 8.14
C HIS A 54 11.38 7.30 7.93
N LEU A 55 11.18 6.86 6.69
CA LEU A 55 10.10 5.93 6.34
C LEU A 55 10.45 4.47 6.68
N GLY A 56 11.70 4.20 7.04
CA GLY A 56 12.17 2.88 7.48
C GLY A 56 12.19 1.84 6.36
N LYS A 57 12.42 0.59 6.78
CA LYS A 57 12.47 -0.57 5.88
C LYS A 57 11.10 -1.23 5.78
N LYS A 58 10.69 -1.67 4.59
CA LYS A 58 9.39 -2.36 4.39
C LYS A 58 9.45 -3.47 3.33
N GLU A 59 8.75 -4.55 3.59
CA GLU A 59 8.29 -5.48 2.56
C GLU A 59 6.94 -4.97 2.03
N VAL A 60 6.82 -4.74 0.72
CA VAL A 60 5.71 -4.00 0.12
C VAL A 60 4.89 -4.88 -0.81
N TYR A 61 3.57 -4.77 -0.70
CA TYR A 61 2.59 -5.44 -1.56
C TYR A 61 1.64 -4.42 -2.18
N TYR A 62 1.25 -4.64 -3.44
CA TYR A 62 0.23 -3.84 -4.12
C TYR A 62 -1.03 -4.64 -4.36
N ILE A 63 -2.18 -4.02 -4.08
CA ILE A 63 -3.49 -4.52 -4.48
C ILE A 63 -4.21 -3.41 -5.24
N ILE A 64 -4.38 -3.57 -6.55
CA ILE A 64 -4.96 -2.54 -7.40
C ILE A 64 -6.21 -3.10 -8.06
N SER A 65 -7.33 -2.41 -7.91
CA SER A 65 -8.59 -2.78 -8.57
C SER A 65 -8.98 -1.76 -9.63
N ALA A 66 -9.46 -2.21 -10.78
CA ALA A 66 -9.86 -1.34 -11.87
C ALA A 66 -11.18 -1.81 -12.49
N GLY A 67 -11.99 -0.86 -12.93
CA GLY A 67 -13.23 -1.14 -13.67
C GLY A 67 -12.99 -1.74 -15.05
N LEU A 68 -11.82 -1.46 -15.65
CA LEU A 68 -11.42 -1.90 -16.99
C LEU A 68 -10.18 -2.80 -16.92
N GLY A 69 -9.51 -3.02 -18.06
CA GLY A 69 -8.39 -3.93 -18.23
C GLY A 69 -7.13 -3.59 -17.41
N GLU A 70 -6.13 -4.48 -17.48
CA GLU A 70 -4.86 -4.30 -16.75
C GLU A 70 -4.00 -3.17 -17.33
N ASP A 71 -4.23 -2.77 -18.58
CA ASP A 71 -3.53 -1.66 -19.24
C ASP A 71 -3.69 -0.33 -18.48
N ILE A 72 -4.82 -0.15 -17.78
CA ILE A 72 -5.05 1.05 -16.97
C ILE A 72 -4.47 0.95 -15.56
N ILE A 73 -4.13 -0.26 -15.10
CA ILE A 73 -3.52 -0.52 -13.80
C ILE A 73 -2.03 -0.16 -13.78
N GLU A 74 -1.36 -0.19 -14.93
CA GLU A 74 0.05 0.17 -15.03
C GLU A 74 0.32 1.66 -14.76
N ARG A 75 -0.66 2.52 -15.06
CA ARG A 75 -0.56 3.99 -14.89
C ARG A 75 -0.35 4.44 -13.44
N PRO A 76 -1.16 4.01 -12.45
CA PRO A 76 -0.97 4.40 -11.06
C PRO A 76 0.26 3.76 -10.38
N LEU A 77 0.96 2.82 -11.03
CA LEU A 77 2.18 2.25 -10.46
C LEU A 77 3.26 3.31 -10.26
N GLY A 78 3.32 4.34 -11.12
CA GLY A 78 4.27 5.44 -10.94
C GLY A 78 4.09 6.19 -9.62
N ASP A 79 2.84 6.39 -9.17
CA ASP A 79 2.57 7.04 -7.88
C ASP A 79 2.99 6.15 -6.69
N LEU A 80 2.71 4.84 -6.78
CA LEU A 80 3.04 3.88 -5.72
C LEU A 80 4.55 3.61 -5.65
N ASP A 81 5.17 3.32 -6.79
CA ASP A 81 6.60 3.05 -6.90
C ASP A 81 7.39 4.30 -6.50
N GLY A 82 6.98 5.49 -6.96
CA GLY A 82 7.61 6.76 -6.55
C GLY A 82 7.53 7.01 -5.05
N PHE A 83 6.45 6.63 -4.37
CA PHE A 83 6.40 6.67 -2.90
C PHE A 83 7.33 5.65 -2.26
N VAL A 84 7.31 4.41 -2.73
CA VAL A 84 8.09 3.29 -2.17
C VAL A 84 9.61 3.48 -2.34
N GLU A 85 10.04 4.16 -3.40
CA GLU A 85 11.44 4.55 -3.61
C GLU A 85 12.00 5.49 -2.52
N HIS A 86 11.14 6.13 -1.72
CA HIS A 86 11.56 6.95 -0.58
C HIS A 86 11.73 6.15 0.72
N LEU A 87 11.41 4.85 0.73
CA LEU A 87 11.71 3.98 1.86
C LEU A 87 13.21 3.77 1.98
N GLU A 88 13.71 3.55 3.21
CA GLU A 88 15.14 3.35 3.46
C GLU A 88 15.65 2.05 2.82
N GLU A 89 14.80 1.02 2.82
CA GLU A 89 15.02 -0.25 2.13
C GLU A 89 13.66 -0.85 1.81
N TYR A 90 13.47 -1.36 0.60
CA TYR A 90 12.20 -1.98 0.24
C TYR A 90 12.36 -3.20 -0.66
N LYS A 91 11.37 -4.09 -0.57
CA LYS A 91 11.18 -5.20 -1.49
C LYS A 91 9.72 -5.24 -1.91
N ILE A 92 9.46 -5.14 -3.21
CA ILE A 92 8.11 -5.43 -3.73
C ILE A 92 7.92 -6.96 -3.73
N ALA A 93 7.20 -7.47 -2.74
CA ALA A 93 7.03 -8.90 -2.49
C ALA A 93 5.82 -9.51 -3.19
N GLY A 94 4.86 -8.70 -3.64
CA GLY A 94 3.74 -9.19 -4.43
C GLY A 94 2.88 -8.08 -5.01
N LYS A 95 2.26 -8.37 -6.16
CA LYS A 95 1.28 -7.50 -6.81
C LYS A 95 0.02 -8.30 -7.17
N ILE A 96 -1.14 -7.72 -6.90
CA ILE A 96 -2.46 -8.25 -7.26
C ILE A 96 -3.21 -7.19 -8.03
N TYR A 97 -3.63 -7.53 -9.25
CA TYR A 97 -4.40 -6.67 -10.13
C TYR A 97 -5.79 -7.28 -10.33
N ALA A 98 -6.82 -6.59 -9.88
CA ALA A 98 -8.22 -6.97 -10.05
C ALA A 98 -8.85 -6.09 -11.13
N ALA A 99 -8.64 -6.48 -12.39
CA ALA A 99 -9.18 -5.81 -13.56
C ALA A 99 -10.63 -6.24 -13.87
N ASN A 100 -11.32 -5.44 -14.69
CA ASN A 100 -12.70 -5.67 -15.12
C ASN A 100 -13.70 -5.79 -13.95
N VAL A 101 -13.52 -4.97 -12.91
CA VAL A 101 -14.36 -4.93 -11.70
C VAL A 101 -15.17 -3.63 -11.66
N MET A 102 -16.30 -3.59 -12.37
CA MET A 102 -17.23 -2.44 -12.35
C MET A 102 -18.20 -2.51 -11.17
N ASP A 103 -18.70 -3.70 -10.86
CA ASP A 103 -19.73 -3.89 -9.85
C ASP A 103 -19.16 -4.33 -8.50
N ALA A 104 -19.77 -3.83 -7.43
CA ALA A 104 -19.43 -4.23 -6.07
C ALA A 104 -19.60 -5.74 -5.90
N GLY A 105 -18.56 -6.39 -5.37
CA GLY A 105 -18.56 -7.83 -5.11
C GLY A 105 -18.19 -8.71 -6.30
N LEU A 106 -18.11 -8.19 -7.53
CA LEU A 106 -17.75 -8.97 -8.72
C LEU A 106 -16.38 -9.66 -8.57
N VAL A 107 -15.43 -8.99 -7.91
CA VAL A 107 -14.09 -9.52 -7.64
C VAL A 107 -14.11 -10.87 -6.91
N ARG A 108 -15.14 -11.18 -6.11
CA ARG A 108 -15.27 -12.46 -5.38
C ARG A 108 -15.34 -13.68 -6.30
N ASN A 109 -15.76 -13.48 -7.55
CA ASN A 109 -15.86 -14.54 -8.55
C ASN A 109 -14.57 -14.68 -9.37
N GLN A 110 -13.58 -13.80 -9.15
CA GLN A 110 -12.30 -13.83 -9.85
C GLN A 110 -11.24 -14.58 -9.03
N SER A 111 -10.31 -15.24 -9.71
CA SER A 111 -9.21 -15.99 -9.07
C SER A 111 -8.32 -15.11 -8.18
N VAL A 112 -8.24 -13.81 -8.48
CA VAL A 112 -7.47 -12.83 -7.71
C VAL A 112 -7.97 -12.67 -6.28
N PHE A 113 -9.25 -12.95 -6.00
CA PHE A 113 -9.78 -12.93 -4.64
C PHE A 113 -9.14 -14.00 -3.75
N LYS A 114 -9.05 -15.24 -4.25
CA LYS A 114 -8.34 -16.32 -3.55
C LYS A 114 -6.84 -16.03 -3.47
N LYS A 115 -6.25 -15.49 -4.54
CA LYS A 115 -4.83 -15.10 -4.56
C LYS A 115 -4.51 -14.08 -3.45
N ALA A 116 -5.39 -13.11 -3.20
CA ALA A 116 -5.23 -12.14 -2.12
C ALA A 116 -5.26 -12.79 -0.73
N TYR A 117 -6.19 -13.72 -0.51
CA TYR A 117 -6.26 -14.49 0.73
C TYR A 117 -4.98 -15.32 0.95
N ASP A 118 -4.57 -16.09 -0.05
CA ASP A 118 -3.39 -16.95 0.02
C ASP A 118 -2.11 -16.13 0.26
N MET A 119 -1.99 -14.95 -0.36
CA MET A 119 -0.87 -14.04 -0.16
C MET A 119 -0.83 -13.50 1.27
N GLY A 120 -1.96 -13.02 1.82
CA GLY A 120 -2.03 -12.60 3.22
C GLY A 120 -1.69 -13.72 4.20
N TYR A 121 -2.17 -14.94 3.94
CA TYR A 121 -1.85 -16.11 4.76
C TYR A 121 -0.34 -16.44 4.75
N SER A 122 0.32 -16.29 3.59
CA SER A 122 1.76 -16.51 3.47
C SER A 122 2.59 -15.52 4.30
N VAL A 123 2.17 -14.25 4.35
CA VAL A 123 2.83 -13.20 5.16
C VAL A 123 2.73 -13.54 6.64
N GLN A 124 1.54 -13.95 7.11
CA GLN A 124 1.34 -14.32 8.51
C GLN A 124 2.24 -15.49 8.94
N ASN A 125 2.39 -16.52 8.10
CA ASN A 125 3.26 -17.65 8.43
C ASN A 125 4.74 -17.26 8.40
N ALA A 126 5.15 -16.39 7.48
CA ALA A 126 6.52 -15.87 7.46
C ALA A 126 6.85 -15.09 8.74
N GLU A 127 5.91 -14.29 9.25
CA GLU A 127 6.06 -13.59 10.53
C GLU A 127 6.16 -14.55 11.72
N LYS A 128 5.31 -15.58 11.82
CA LYS A 128 5.41 -16.60 12.88
C LYS A 128 6.80 -17.26 12.92
N LEU A 129 7.32 -17.63 11.75
CA LEU A 129 8.65 -18.20 11.61
C LEU A 129 9.77 -17.21 12.00
N ARG A 130 9.61 -15.90 11.75
CA ARG A 130 10.57 -14.86 12.15
C ARG A 130 10.58 -14.63 13.66
N VAL A 131 9.43 -14.72 14.31
CA VAL A 131 9.27 -14.48 15.76
C VAL A 131 9.50 -15.75 16.59
N GLY A 132 9.63 -16.92 15.94
CA GLY A 132 9.94 -18.19 16.59
C GLY A 132 8.72 -18.86 17.25
N GLU A 133 7.52 -18.58 16.74
CA GLU A 133 6.25 -19.20 17.15
C GLU A 133 5.87 -20.43 16.32
#